data_AF-A0AA43DGV3-F1
#
_entry.id   AF-A0AA43DGV3-F1
#
_cell.length_a   1.000
_cell.length_b   1.000
_cell.length_c   1.000
_cell.angle_alpha   90.00
_cell.angle_beta   90.00
_cell.angle_gamma   90.00
#
_symmetry.space_group_name_H-M   'P 1'
#
loop_
_entity.id
_entity.type
_entity.pdbx_description
1 polymer ?
#
loop_
_entity_poly.entity_id
_entity_poly.type
_entity_poly.pdbx_seq_one_letter_code
_entity_poly.pdbx_strand_id
1 'polypeptide(L)' 'ERIASILKDSQTDVIAELLRGHLYHVRILDDRSVESAIARLRSYREVEYAEPNYRYETQK' A
#
# COMPACT_ATOMS: atom_id res chain seq x y z
N GLU A 1 -9.89 -9.89 7.27
CA GLU A 1 -9.91 -9.05 8.49
C GLU A 1 -8.52 -8.54 8.89
N ARG A 2 -7.49 -9.39 9.03
CA ARG A 2 -6.13 -8.98 9.43
C ARG A 2 -5.46 -7.93 8.54
N ILE A 3 -5.55 -8.07 7.21
CA ILE A 3 -4.98 -7.09 6.26
C ILE A 3 -5.65 -5.71 6.41
N ALA A 4 -6.98 -5.65 6.58
CA ALA A 4 -7.68 -4.39 6.79
C ALA A 4 -7.18 -3.66 8.06
N SER A 5 -6.88 -4.40 9.13
CA SER A 5 -6.25 -3.83 10.32
C SER A 5 -4.84 -3.29 10.04
N ILE A 6 -4.01 -4.03 9.30
CA ILE A 6 -2.65 -3.59 8.91
C ILE A 6 -2.71 -2.31 8.09
N LEU A 7 -3.62 -2.22 7.14
CA LEU A 7 -3.79 -1.03 6.29
C LEU A 7 -4.23 0.18 7.13
N LYS A 8 -5.17 -0.01 8.06
CA LYS A 8 -5.60 1.02 9.00
C LYS A 8 -4.47 1.48 9.92
N ASP A 9 -3.75 0.54 10.53
CA ASP A 9 -2.62 0.82 11.43
C ASP A 9 -1.47 1.51 10.69
N SER A 10 -1.34 1.24 9.39
CA SER A 10 -0.36 1.89 8.52
C SER A 10 -0.76 3.29 8.08
N GLN A 11 -1.90 3.83 8.56
CA GLN A 11 -2.46 5.12 8.12
C GLN A 11 -2.65 5.17 6.61
N THR A 12 -3.24 4.11 6.07
CA THR A 12 -3.60 4.02 4.65
C THR A 12 -5.10 3.84 4.48
N ASP A 13 -5.63 4.31 3.36
CA ASP A 13 -7.01 4.11 2.94
C ASP A 13 -7.05 3.27 1.66
N VAL A 14 -8.02 2.36 1.56
CA VAL A 14 -8.14 1.47 0.39
C VAL A 14 -8.88 2.20 -0.73
N ILE A 15 -8.16 2.50 -1.81
CA ILE A 15 -8.75 3.10 -3.02
C ILE A 15 -9.42 2.02 -3.86
N ALA A 16 -8.76 0.87 -4.02
CA ALA A 16 -9.28 -0.27 -4.79
C ALA A 16 -8.67 -1.59 -4.32
N GLU A 17 -9.45 -2.66 -4.43
CA GLU A 17 -8.94 -4.03 -4.39
C GLU A 17 -8.72 -4.49 -5.83
N LEU A 18 -7.45 -4.58 -6.27
CA LEU A 18 -7.11 -5.03 -7.62
C LEU A 18 -7.23 -6.55 -7.75
N LEU A 19 -6.95 -7.27 -6.66
CA LEU A 19 -7.21 -8.70 -6.52
C LEU A 19 -7.83 -8.91 -5.14
N ARG A 20 -9.10 -9.32 -5.12
CA ARG A 20 -9.89 -9.45 -3.90
C ARG A 20 -9.15 -10.26 -2.83
N GLY A 21 -8.91 -9.65 -1.68
CA GLY A 21 -8.21 -10.30 -0.57
C GLY A 21 -6.67 -10.30 -0.65
N HIS A 22 -6.06 -9.98 -1.79
CA HIS A 22 -4.62 -10.17 -2.04
C HIS A 22 -3.88 -8.90 -2.46
N LEU A 23 -4.49 -8.05 -3.30
CA LEU A 23 -3.82 -6.86 -3.83
C LEU A 23 -4.68 -5.62 -3.65
N TYR A 24 -4.12 -4.64 -2.93
CA TYR A 24 -4.78 -3.41 -2.54
C TYR A 24 -4.01 -2.22 -3.09
N HIS A 25 -4.73 -1.33 -3.76
CA HIS A 25 -4.24 0.00 -4.09
C HIS A 25 -4.69 0.95 -2.98
N VAL A 26 -3.71 1.58 -2.32
CA VAL A 26 -3.97 2.38 -1.11
C VAL A 26 -3.46 3.80 -1.24
N ARG A 27 -4.11 4.73 -0.54
CA ARG A 27 -3.67 6.10 -0.34
C ARG A 27 -2.97 6.21 1.02
N ILE A 28 -1.81 6.85 1.07
CA ILE A 28 -1.16 7.23 2.33
C ILE A 28 -1.88 8.47 2.89
N LEU A 29 -2.29 8.43 4.16
CA LEU A 29 -3.11 9.49 4.79
C LEU A 29 -2.32 10.51 5.59
N ASP A 30 -1.04 10.28 5.82
CA ASP A 30 -0.16 11.17 6.59
C ASP A 30 1.01 11.70 5.74
N ASP A 31 1.80 12.60 6.32
CA ASP A 31 2.86 13.33 5.62
C ASP A 31 4.14 12.50 5.39
N ARG A 32 4.06 11.17 5.53
CA ARG A 32 5.23 10.29 5.33
C ARG A 32 5.54 10.13 3.85
N SER A 33 6.82 9.93 3.57
CA SER A 33 7.26 9.58 2.21
C SER A 33 6.75 8.19 1.80
N VAL A 34 6.66 7.95 0.49
CA VAL A 34 6.25 6.65 -0.06
C VAL A 34 7.21 5.55 0.38
N GLU A 35 8.51 5.83 0.43
CA GLU A 35 9.54 4.90 0.93
C GLU A 35 9.29 4.51 2.38
N SER A 36 8.94 5.49 3.22
CA SER A 36 8.65 5.25 4.64
C SER A 36 7.37 4.42 4.83
N ALA A 37 6.34 4.68 4.01
CA ALA A 37 5.12 3.88 4.01
C ALA A 37 5.39 2.42 3.58
N ILE A 38 6.18 2.22 2.53
CA ILE A 38 6.59 0.89 2.06
C ILE A 38 7.39 0.15 3.14
N ALA A 39 8.37 0.80 3.76
CA ALA A 39 9.16 0.19 4.83
C ALA A 39 8.29 -0.27 6.00
N ARG A 40 7.29 0.53 6.40
CA ARG A 40 6.32 0.16 7.44
C ARG A 40 5.47 -1.03 7.01
N LEU A 41 4.89 -1.01 5.81
CA LEU A 41 4.06 -2.11 5.31
C LEU A 41 4.85 -3.42 5.22
N ARG A 42 6.09 -3.38 4.74
CA ARG A 42 6.98 -4.56 4.67
C ARG A 42 7.44 -5.09 6.02
N SER A 43 7.22 -4.35 7.12
CA SER A 43 7.53 -4.83 8.47
C SER A 43 6.49 -5.85 8.99
N TYR A 44 5.31 -5.92 8.37
CA TYR A 44 4.29 -6.90 8.68
C TYR A 44 4.56 -8.21 7.93
N ARG A 45 4.49 -9.35 8.63
CA ARG A 45 4.75 -10.67 8.04
C ARG A 45 3.70 -11.06 7.00
N GLU A 46 2.51 -10.49 7.11
CA GLU A 46 1.38 -10.73 6.21
C GLU A 46 1.51 -9.97 4.88
N VAL A 47 2.43 -9.01 4.78
CA VAL A 47 2.66 -8.22 3.57
C VAL A 47 3.81 -8.85 2.79
N GLU A 48 3.47 -9.51 1.69
CA GLU A 48 4.46 -10.13 0.79
C GLU A 48 5.30 -9.07 0.07
N TYR A 49 4.66 -7.99 -0.40
CA TYR A 49 5.34 -6.87 -1.05
C TYR A 49 4.57 -5.56 -0.89
N ALA A 50 5.25 -4.43 -1.10
CA ALA A 50 4.67 -3.11 -1.23
C ALA A 50 5.54 -2.28 -2.17
N GLU A 51 4.92 -1.60 -3.13
CA GLU A 51 5.61 -0.84 -4.17
C GLU A 51 4.85 0.47 -4.47
N PRO A 52 5.55 1.51 -4.95
CA PRO A 52 4.88 2.72 -5.41
C PRO A 52 4.10 2.42 -6.69
N ASN A 53 3.01 3.15 -6.91
CA ASN A 53 2.35 3.14 -8.20
C ASN A 53 3.17 4.01 -9.17
N TYR A 54 3.92 3.35 -10.07
CA TYR A 54 4.71 4.06 -11.08
C TYR A 54 3.77 4.70 -12.10
N ARG A 55 3.92 6.01 -12.29
CA ARG A 55 3.32 6.67 -13.44
C ARG A 55 3.99 6.09 -14.68
N TYR A 56 3.26 5.28 -15.44
CA TYR A 56 3.72 4.84 -16.75
C TYR A 56 3.74 6.09 -17.63
N GLU A 57 4.89 6.77 -17.68
CA GLU A 57 5.16 7.69 -18.78
C GLU A 57 5.25 6.79 -20.01
N THR A 58 4.14 6.67 -20.74
CA THR A 58 4.23 6.37 -22.17
C THR A 58 5.09 7.46 -22.77
N GLN A 59 6.40 7.22 -22.84
CA GLN A 59 7.25 7.90 -23.80
C GLN A 59 6.63 7.62 -25.17
N LYS A 60 6.06 8.68 -25.75
CA LYS A 60 5.75 8.72 -27.18
C LYS A 60 7.05 8.84 -27.96
#